data_AF-A0A2V9HT81-F1
#
_entry.id   AF-A0A2V9HT81-F1
#
_cell.length_a   1.000
_cell.length_b   1.000
_cell.length_c   1.000
_cell.angle_alpha   90.00
_cell.angle_beta   90.00
_cell.angle_gamma   90.00
#
_symmetry.space_group_name_H-M   'P 1'
#
loop_
_entity.id
_entity.type
_entity.pdbx_description
1 polymer ?
#
loop_
_entity_poly.entity_id
_entity_poly.type
_entity_poly.pdbx_seq_one_letter_code
_entity_poly.pdbx_strand_id
1 'polypeptide(L)'
;MARYSSFLGRRVEVQYRAGDILLPASGTFVADSGRSIFLEQSFEQRGQHKHFRWEIPYQYLVRIEEKPDSGASANGVSATAAPKSAAEAQVASKPGDKPLGAAATASAGRASGILPLPHRPKTA
;
A
#
# COMPACT_ATOMS: atom_id res chain seq x y z
N MET A 1 14.92 -3.21 25.89
CA MET A 1 15.67 -2.46 24.85
C MET A 1 14.76 -2.25 23.66
N ALA A 2 14.66 -1.01 23.17
CA ALA A 2 13.91 -0.64 21.97
C ALA A 2 14.77 -0.89 20.72
N ARG A 3 14.45 -1.92 19.93
CA ARG A 3 15.28 -2.39 18.80
C ARG A 3 15.11 -1.53 17.55
N TYR A 4 13.96 -0.90 17.41
CA TYR A 4 13.57 -0.19 16.20
C TYR A 4 13.33 1.30 16.46
N SER A 5 13.97 1.84 17.51
CA SER A 5 13.87 3.25 17.88
C SER A 5 14.29 4.21 16.75
N SER A 6 15.16 3.78 15.83
CA SER A 6 15.57 4.56 14.66
C SER A 6 14.41 4.91 13.73
N PHE A 7 13.32 4.13 13.76
CA PHE A 7 12.14 4.33 12.92
C PHE A 7 11.10 5.25 13.56
N LEU A 8 11.26 5.66 14.83
CA LEU A 8 10.31 6.54 15.52
C LEU A 8 10.06 7.82 14.73
N GLY A 9 8.78 8.16 14.58
CA GLY A 9 8.29 9.30 13.81
C GLY A 9 8.34 9.14 12.29
N ARG A 10 8.90 8.03 11.78
CA ARG A 10 9.00 7.78 10.33
C ARG A 10 7.85 6.92 9.85
N ARG A 11 7.52 7.06 8.56
CA ARG A 11 6.58 6.17 7.89
C ARG A 11 7.27 4.89 7.50
N VAL A 12 6.71 3.77 7.94
CA VAL A 12 7.27 2.45 7.71
C VAL A 12 6.22 1.51 7.14
N GLU A 13 6.70 0.50 6.45
CA GLU A 13 5.95 -0.69 6.11
C GLU A 13 6.53 -1.87 6.88
N VAL A 14 5.66 -2.57 7.58
CA VAL A 14 5.99 -3.72 8.40
C VAL A 14 5.32 -4.94 7.79
N GLN A 15 6.08 -6.01 7.59
CA GLN A 15 5.52 -7.34 7.35
C GLN A 15 5.49 -8.10 8.67
N TYR A 16 4.32 -8.65 9.00
CA TYR A 16 4.13 -9.45 10.21
C TYR A 16 3.37 -10.74 9.93
N ARG A 17 3.59 -11.74 10.79
CA ARG A 17 2.87 -13.03 10.77
C ARG A 17 1.56 -12.92 11.54
N ALA A 18 0.46 -13.36 10.93
CA ALA A 18 -0.81 -13.59 11.61
C ALA A 18 -1.23 -15.05 11.33
N GLY A 19 -0.89 -15.95 12.26
CA GLY A 19 -0.94 -17.39 12.01
C GLY A 19 0.00 -17.78 10.87
N ASP A 20 -0.53 -18.42 9.83
CA ASP A 20 0.25 -18.90 8.69
C ASP A 20 0.42 -17.84 7.58
N ILE A 21 -0.22 -16.68 7.73
CA ILE A 21 -0.27 -15.63 6.69
C ILE A 21 0.70 -14.50 7.04
N LEU A 22 1.35 -13.94 6.02
CA LEU A 22 2.12 -12.70 6.11
C LEU A 22 1.25 -11.52 5.68
N LEU A 23 1.11 -10.55 6.58
CA LEU A 23 0.33 -9.35 6.33
C LEU A 23 1.22 -8.10 6.35
N PRO A 24 1.05 -7.18 5.40
CA PRO A 24 1.66 -5.87 5.48
C PRO A 24 0.82 -4.94 6.37
N ALA A 25 1.49 -4.13 7.19
CA ALA A 25 0.94 -2.99 7.89
C ALA A 25 1.78 -1.76 7.53
N SER A 26 1.12 -0.65 7.22
CA SER A 26 1.80 0.62 6.97
C SER A 26 1.31 1.68 7.95
N GLY A 27 2.21 2.55 8.36
CA GLY A 27 1.88 3.62 9.29
C GLY A 27 3.13 4.35 9.76
N THR A 28 2.91 5.42 10.53
CA THR A 28 3.97 6.11 11.25
C THR A 28 4.34 5.29 12.47
N PHE A 29 5.62 5.01 12.66
CA PHE A 29 6.10 4.30 13.84
C PHE A 29 6.09 5.24 15.04
N VAL A 30 5.23 4.99 16.03
CA VAL A 30 5.00 5.93 17.14
C VAL A 30 5.61 5.48 18.46
N ALA A 31 5.78 4.18 18.69
CA ALA A 31 6.35 3.69 19.93
C ALA A 31 6.97 2.29 19.76
N ASP A 32 7.95 2.02 20.64
CA ASP A 32 8.58 0.71 20.82
C ASP A 32 8.61 0.41 22.32
N SER A 33 7.82 -0.57 22.76
CA SER A 33 7.75 -0.96 24.18
C SER A 33 8.85 -1.93 24.60
N GLY A 34 9.69 -2.37 23.66
CA GLY A 34 10.60 -3.49 23.84
C GLY A 34 9.94 -4.88 23.73
N ARG A 35 8.60 -4.95 23.68
CA ARG A 35 7.83 -6.19 23.44
C ARG A 35 7.04 -6.16 22.14
N SER A 36 6.47 -4.99 21.83
CA SER A 36 5.68 -4.72 20.65
C SER A 36 6.10 -3.38 20.06
N ILE A 37 5.88 -3.21 18.76
CA ILE A 37 5.93 -1.92 18.08
C ILE A 37 4.53 -1.39 17.86
N PHE A 38 4.41 -0.07 17.79
CA PHE A 38 3.15 0.60 17.55
C PHE A 38 3.24 1.47 16.30
N LEU A 39 2.30 1.26 15.39
CA LEU A 39 2.16 2.07 14.18
C LEU A 39 0.83 2.80 14.23
N GLU A 40 0.81 4.05 13.77
CA GLU A 40 -0.39 4.84 13.62
C GLU A 40 -0.62 5.18 12.14
N GLN A 41 -1.86 5.02 11.69
CA GLN A 41 -2.26 5.33 10.33
C GLN A 41 -3.57 6.11 10.35
N SER A 42 -3.54 7.31 9.79
CA SER A 42 -4.74 8.12 9.56
C SER A 42 -5.18 7.99 8.10
N PHE A 43 -6.47 7.77 7.88
CA PHE A 43 -7.06 7.64 6.55
C PHE A 43 -8.33 8.48 6.47
N GLU A 44 -8.49 9.22 5.38
CA GLU A 44 -9.71 9.97 5.11
C GLU A 44 -10.61 9.18 4.16
N GLN A 45 -11.75 8.69 4.68
CA GLN A 45 -12.73 7.96 3.88
C GLN A 45 -14.04 8.73 3.85
N ARG A 46 -14.45 9.22 2.67
CA ARG A 46 -15.72 9.96 2.48
C ARG A 46 -15.86 11.17 3.42
N GLY A 47 -14.78 11.92 3.62
CA GLY A 47 -14.72 13.06 4.53
C GLY A 47 -14.66 12.69 6.02
N GLN A 48 -14.54 11.40 6.36
CA GLN A 48 -14.33 10.94 7.73
C GLN A 48 -12.87 10.57 7.96
N HIS A 49 -12.26 11.20 8.95
CA HIS A 49 -10.91 10.89 9.40
C HIS A 49 -10.96 9.66 10.32
N LYS A 50 -10.49 8.52 9.82
CA LYS A 50 -10.31 7.30 10.60
C LYS A 50 -8.86 7.20 11.03
N HIS A 51 -8.67 6.76 12.27
CA HIS A 51 -7.35 6.52 12.82
C HIS A 51 -7.25 5.06 13.24
N PHE A 52 -6.22 4.37 12.74
CA PHE A 52 -5.91 2.99 13.05
C PHE A 52 -4.58 2.93 13.77
N ARG A 53 -4.55 2.18 14.87
CA ARG A 53 -3.34 1.93 15.63
C ARG A 53 -3.05 0.43 15.63
N TRP A 54 -1.91 0.06 15.08
CA TRP A 54 -1.41 -1.30 15.07
C TRP A 54 -0.54 -1.54 16.29
N GLU A 55 -0.72 -2.67 16.95
CA GLU A 55 0.23 -3.23 17.91
C GLU A 55 0.77 -4.54 17.32
N ILE A 56 2.07 -4.60 17.07
CA ILE A 56 2.72 -5.77 16.47
C ILE A 56 3.78 -6.29 17.45
N PRO A 57 3.56 -7.45 18.09
CA PRO A 57 4.56 -8.11 18.92
C PRO A 57 5.81 -8.47 18.13
N TYR A 58 6.98 -8.37 18.75
CA TYR A 58 8.25 -8.72 18.11
C TYR A 58 8.32 -10.15 17.59
N GLN A 59 7.63 -11.06 18.25
CA GLN A 59 7.56 -12.46 17.85
C GLN A 59 6.97 -12.64 16.44
N TYR A 60 6.13 -11.72 16.00
CA TYR A 60 5.46 -11.78 14.71
C TYR A 60 6.08 -10.85 13.67
N LEU A 61 7.06 -10.03 14.06
CA LEU A 61 7.72 -9.10 13.15
C LEU A 61 8.67 -9.85 12.22
N VAL A 62 8.45 -9.71 10.90
CA VAL A 62 9.29 -10.35 9.88
C VAL A 62 10.25 -9.35 9.27
N ARG A 63 9.74 -8.18 8.88
CA ARG A 63 10.52 -7.12 8.23
C ARG A 63 9.92 -5.77 8.57
N ILE A 64 10.79 -4.77 8.70
CA ILE A 64 10.43 -3.36 8.75
C ILE A 64 11.26 -2.61 7.71
N GLU A 65 10.60 -1.77 6.94
CA GLU A 65 11.22 -0.96 5.90
C GLU A 65 10.68 0.46 5.99
N GLU A 66 11.55 1.46 5.90
CA GLU A 66 11.14 2.86 5.82
C GLU A 66 10.56 3.14 4.43
N LYS A 67 9.37 3.73 4.39
CA LYS A 67 8.75 4.18 3.15
C LYS A 67 8.95 5.69 3.04
N PRO A 68 9.55 6.19 1.95
CA PRO A 68 9.62 7.63 1.75
C PRO A 68 8.20 8.18 1.63
N ASP A 69 7.82 9.10 2.51
CA ASP A 69 6.54 9.80 2.38
C ASP A 69 6.58 10.59 1.08
N SER A 70 5.73 10.21 0.12
CA SER A 70 5.66 10.82 -1.22
C SER A 70 5.15 12.27 -1.23
N GLY A 71 5.23 12.98 -0.09
CA GLY A 71 4.83 14.38 0.09
C GLY A 71 5.74 15.21 0.99
N ALA A 72 6.86 14.66 1.49
CA ALA A 72 7.82 15.41 2.32
C ALA A 72 9.23 15.35 1.72
N SER A 73 9.44 16.09 0.63
CA SER A 73 10.78 16.50 0.24
C SER A 73 11.17 17.72 1.08
N ALA A 74 12.00 17.52 2.10
CA ALA A 74 12.94 18.53 2.58
C ALA A 74 13.98 17.92 3.55
N ASN A 75 15.19 17.79 3.00
CA ASN A 75 16.47 18.07 3.64
C ASN A 75 17.08 17.05 4.62
N GLY A 76 17.88 16.15 4.05
CA GLY A 76 18.98 15.48 4.72
C GLY A 76 20.15 15.36 3.76
N VAL A 77 20.84 16.47 3.50
CA VAL A 77 22.15 16.45 2.83
C VAL A 77 23.11 15.60 3.67
N SER A 78 23.58 14.50 3.08
CA SER A 78 24.96 14.08 3.16
C SER A 78 25.28 13.30 1.89
N ALA A 79 25.85 14.01 0.92
CA ALA A 79 26.72 13.41 -0.09
C ALA A 79 27.82 12.62 0.64
N THR A 80 28.27 11.45 0.18
CA THR A 80 29.11 11.32 -1.01
C THR A 80 29.36 9.83 -1.26
N ALA A 81 29.14 9.34 -2.48
CA ALA A 81 30.03 8.39 -3.16
C ALA A 81 29.57 8.22 -4.61
N ALA A 82 30.37 8.74 -5.53
CA ALA A 82 30.17 8.71 -6.97
C ALA A 82 30.28 7.29 -7.56
N PRO A 83 29.48 6.93 -8.59
CA PRO A 83 29.83 5.85 -9.49
C PRO A 83 30.65 6.43 -10.64
N LYS A 84 31.88 5.93 -10.83
CA LYS A 84 32.70 6.23 -12.01
C LYS A 84 32.79 4.97 -12.88
N SER A 85 32.71 5.21 -14.19
CA SER A 85 32.99 4.31 -15.32
C SER A 85 31.76 3.54 -15.84
N ALA A 86 30.99 4.06 -16.80
CA ALA A 86 31.28 4.29 -18.22
C ALA A 86 31.28 3.00 -19.06
N ALA A 87 30.22 2.83 -19.85
CA ALA A 87 30.29 2.38 -21.23
C ALA A 87 29.00 2.83 -21.95
N GLU A 88 29.19 3.77 -22.85
CA GLU A 88 28.22 4.36 -23.77
C GLU A 88 27.99 3.44 -24.98
N ALA A 89 26.97 3.79 -25.76
CA ALA A 89 26.66 3.40 -27.15
C ALA A 89 25.69 2.21 -27.32
N GLN A 90 24.61 2.29 -28.11
CA GLN A 90 24.20 3.30 -29.09
C GLN A 90 22.78 2.97 -29.63
N VAL A 91 22.08 4.03 -30.06
CA VAL A 91 21.27 4.13 -31.30
C VAL A 91 19.83 3.58 -31.33
N ALA A 92 18.91 4.57 -31.44
CA ALA A 92 17.74 4.69 -32.33
C ALA A 92 16.90 3.43 -32.62
N SER A 93 15.57 3.49 -32.50
CA SER A 93 14.73 4.21 -33.48
C SER A 93 13.29 4.39 -32.99
N LYS A 94 12.72 5.58 -33.20
CA LYS A 94 11.28 5.79 -33.49
C LYS A 94 11.17 5.86 -35.02
N PRO A 95 10.12 5.34 -35.68
CA PRO A 95 8.77 5.93 -35.72
C PRO A 95 7.70 4.81 -35.61
N GLY A 96 6.38 4.98 -35.53
CA GLY A 96 5.44 5.93 -36.09
C GLY A 96 4.11 5.18 -36.27
N ASP A 97 3.02 5.93 -36.32
CA ASP A 97 1.70 5.58 -36.87
C ASP A 97 0.74 4.58 -36.18
N LYS A 98 -0.49 5.09 -36.04
CA LYS A 98 -1.81 4.53 -35.70
C LYS A 98 -2.65 4.74 -37.00
N PRO A 99 -3.90 4.25 -37.23
CA PRO A 99 -4.75 3.18 -36.64
C PRO A 99 -5.23 2.15 -37.71
N LEU A 100 -6.15 1.24 -37.32
CA LEU A 100 -7.42 0.87 -38.00
C LEU A 100 -7.64 -0.62 -38.27
N GLY A 101 -8.85 -1.05 -37.85
CA GLY A 101 -9.68 -2.06 -38.52
C GLY A 101 -9.71 -3.42 -37.81
N ALA A 102 -10.84 -4.11 -37.69
CA ALA A 102 -12.25 -3.78 -37.93
C ALA A 102 -13.09 -4.91 -37.30
N ALA A 103 -14.33 -4.55 -36.96
CA ALA A 103 -15.51 -5.31 -36.55
C ALA A 103 -15.54 -6.86 -36.66
N ALA A 104 -16.20 -7.47 -35.66
CA ALA A 104 -17.16 -8.55 -35.90
C ALA A 104 -18.32 -8.48 -34.90
N THR A 105 -19.52 -8.48 -35.45
CA THR A 105 -20.86 -8.43 -34.86
C THR A 105 -21.28 -9.75 -34.24
N ALA A 106 -22.10 -9.73 -33.18
CA ALA A 106 -23.27 -10.62 -33.04
C ALA A 106 -24.17 -10.20 -31.87
N SER A 107 -25.47 -10.45 -32.07
CA SER A 107 -26.63 -9.92 -31.37
C SER A 107 -27.17 -10.86 -30.28
N ALA A 108 -28.10 -10.31 -29.49
CA ALA A 108 -29.18 -10.94 -28.74
C ALA A 108 -28.93 -11.46 -27.31
N GLY A 109 -29.72 -10.91 -26.36
CA GLY A 109 -30.63 -11.77 -25.60
C GLY A 109 -30.50 -11.86 -24.08
N ARG A 110 -31.20 -10.94 -23.39
CA ARG A 110 -32.14 -11.22 -22.27
C ARG A 110 -31.59 -11.50 -20.85
N ALA A 111 -32.23 -10.75 -19.93
CA ALA A 111 -32.54 -11.02 -18.52
C ALA A 111 -31.41 -10.96 -17.48
N SER A 112 -31.54 -10.00 -16.56
CA SER A 112 -31.14 -10.19 -15.17
C SER A 112 -32.28 -9.69 -14.28
N GLY A 113 -32.82 -10.64 -13.52
CA GLY A 113 -34.03 -10.49 -12.73
C GLY A 113 -33.87 -9.53 -11.56
N ILE A 114 -34.88 -8.68 -11.41
CA ILE A 114 -35.29 -8.04 -10.17
C ILE A 114 -35.64 -9.15 -9.15
N LEU A 115 -34.81 -9.30 -8.12
CA LEU A 115 -35.07 -10.19 -6.98
C LEU A 115 -36.23 -9.61 -6.12
N PRO A 116 -37.31 -10.36 -5.86
CA PRO A 116 -38.36 -9.91 -4.92
C PRO A 116 -37.91 -10.11 -3.46
N LEU A 117 -38.07 -9.07 -2.64
CA LEU A 117 -37.92 -9.17 -1.18
C LEU A 117 -39.08 -10.01 -0.60
N PRO A 118 -38.82 -10.98 0.31
CA PRO A 118 -39.90 -11.66 1.01
C PRO A 118 -40.50 -10.75 2.11
N HIS A 119 -41.81 -10.51 1.99
CA HIS A 119 -42.62 -9.82 2.99
C HIS A 119 -42.78 -10.66 4.26
N ARG A 120 -42.59 -10.00 5.41
CA ARG A 120 -42.81 -10.47 6.77
C ARG A 120 -44.31 -10.70 7.06
N PRO A 121 -44.75 -11.84 7.61
CA PRO A 121 -46.11 -11.97 8.11
C PRO A 121 -46.28 -11.28 9.47
N LYS A 122 -47.40 -10.57 9.60
CA LYS A 122 -47.88 -9.89 10.80
C LYS A 122 -48.75 -10.88 11.59
N THR A 123 -48.35 -11.19 12.82
CA THR A 123 -49.17 -11.98 13.76
C THR A 123 -50.29 -11.10 14.29
N ALA A 124 -51.52 -11.62 14.27
CA ALA A 124 -52.65 -11.17 15.07
C ALA A 124 -53.07 -12.33 15.97
#